data_AF-A0AAV4E381-F1
#
_entry.id   AF-A0AAV4E381-F1
#
_cell.length_a   1.000
_cell.length_b   1.000
_cell.length_c   1.000
_cell.angle_alpha   90.00
_cell.angle_beta   90.00
_cell.angle_gamma   90.00
#
_symmetry.space_group_name_H-M   'P 1'
#
loop_
_entity.id
_entity.type
_entity.pdbx_description
1 polymer ?
#
loop_
_entity_poly.entity_id
_entity_poly.type
_entity_poly.pdbx_seq_one_letter_code
_entity_poly.pdbx_strand_id
1 'polypeptide(L)'
;VFKRGSKVRMSYSDALLKSSTRGRGGFRGRGARGSSRGIGHSSSFERLNSYGATGNQFHDPGTSSSQHSSGRAASSEEDNYECIPFSQLRRAPECLNQMLPDLKPTPSHKVLFRIPAKGWSDEPCPPFPFPNIYSDRWDLDHVYMPCSSYSLVPSPDGPPVSRWKQIEAVLSQEITGYFELEEAILSYNQHYIYRWSFDSLRDFFHMDKRRKDNFFTTTLPFIQKLALALPSLVTQSLPILKQGSNMSLTISQQQAACLLANAFFCTFPKRNAYSRSGILPDINFSNLYKGGSGDRKIEKLKCILNYFERIRKKMPTGTLTYSRQVLHEKATPNWNKSDAKLADLHVASNGNIEDDGKGMLQADFANKYVGGGVLGNGLVQEEIRFVICPEMILSRLFTQVLQDNEVLIMTGCERFNDYSGYSDSFAYTGNYNDKTPRDSWGRMHTQVVAMDALSFRISEAQYEESKIIRELNKAFCAFQGREYTTTLPAVCTGNWGCGAFKGDKHLKALIQLMAASMVDRQVCYFTFGDEELSSQLEKVHGMLRKLSITVKELYNIIKDYNQRVVAKQKYQWGKKVNQSLFEFIASALGESLEGLSSSQKAEYSSEDFGSWEDM
;
A
#
# COMPACT_ATOMS: atom_id res chain seq x y z
N VAL A 1 -53.56 -17.46 33.30
CA VAL A 1 -53.48 -18.72 34.07
C VAL A 1 -53.03 -19.84 33.13
N PHE A 2 -51.85 -20.42 33.39
CA PHE A 2 -51.23 -21.67 32.88
C PHE A 2 -51.25 -22.14 31.39
N LYS A 3 -50.02 -22.28 30.86
CA LYS A 3 -49.38 -23.33 30.03
C LYS A 3 -49.95 -23.81 28.67
N ARG A 4 -49.08 -23.72 27.64
CA ARG A 4 -48.40 -24.77 26.81
C ARG A 4 -47.77 -24.03 25.59
N GLY A 5 -46.55 -24.21 25.10
CA GLY A 5 -45.51 -25.23 25.24
C GLY A 5 -45.11 -25.72 23.85
N SER A 6 -44.06 -25.17 23.23
CA SER A 6 -43.44 -25.72 22.00
C SER A 6 -41.93 -25.44 21.96
N LYS A 7 -41.13 -26.48 22.24
CA LYS A 7 -39.69 -26.58 21.96
C LYS A 7 -39.52 -27.21 20.58
N VAL A 8 -38.64 -26.66 19.74
CA VAL A 8 -38.10 -27.38 18.58
C VAL A 8 -36.61 -27.62 18.83
N ARG A 9 -36.27 -28.90 18.93
CA ARG A 9 -34.92 -29.47 19.00
C ARG A 9 -34.51 -29.85 17.58
N MET A 10 -33.34 -29.41 17.14
CA MET A 10 -32.64 -30.00 15.99
C MET A 10 -32.02 -31.34 16.41
N SER A 11 -32.30 -32.41 15.67
CA SER A 11 -31.61 -33.70 15.80
C SER A 11 -30.71 -33.93 14.60
N TYR A 12 -29.43 -34.14 14.88
CA TYR A 12 -28.50 -34.83 13.99
C TYR A 12 -28.80 -36.33 14.00
N SER A 13 -28.73 -36.97 12.84
CA SER A 13 -28.68 -38.42 12.72
C SER A 13 -27.59 -38.80 11.72
N ASP A 14 -26.59 -39.53 12.22
CA ASP A 14 -25.60 -40.29 11.48
C ASP A 14 -26.25 -41.44 10.69
N ALA A 15 -25.68 -41.75 9.53
CA ALA A 15 -25.74 -43.08 8.94
C ALA A 15 -24.40 -43.41 8.28
N LEU A 16 -23.73 -44.39 8.89
CA LEU A 16 -22.49 -45.04 8.50
C LEU A 16 -22.80 -46.28 7.64
N LEU A 17 -21.89 -46.57 6.68
CA LEU A 17 -21.23 -47.87 6.41
C LEU A 17 -21.20 -48.39 4.95
N LYS A 18 -19.94 -48.74 4.60
CA LYS A 18 -19.47 -49.88 3.77
C LYS A 18 -19.62 -49.74 2.25
N SER A 19 -18.70 -50.20 1.40
CA SER A 19 -17.35 -50.78 1.50
C SER A 19 -16.97 -51.20 0.07
N SER A 20 -15.73 -51.04 -0.38
CA SER A 20 -15.06 -52.08 -1.18
C SER A 20 -13.58 -51.78 -1.39
N THR A 21 -12.77 -52.68 -0.85
CA THR A 21 -11.35 -52.95 -1.07
C THR A 21 -11.03 -53.47 -2.48
N ARG A 22 -9.85 -53.09 -3.01
CA ARG A 22 -8.91 -53.85 -3.86
C ARG A 22 -7.72 -52.91 -4.12
N GLY A 23 -6.44 -53.20 -3.96
CA GLY A 23 -5.72 -54.45 -3.71
C GLY A 23 -4.46 -54.50 -4.57
N ARG A 24 -3.29 -54.31 -3.92
CA ARG A 24 -1.93 -54.85 -4.21
C ARG A 24 -1.05 -54.34 -5.37
N GLY A 25 0.23 -54.16 -5.00
CA GLY A 25 1.46 -54.25 -5.82
C GLY A 25 2.37 -53.05 -5.55
N GLY A 26 3.56 -53.08 -4.97
CA GLY A 26 4.52 -54.15 -4.72
C GLY A 26 5.81 -53.91 -5.53
N PHE A 27 6.92 -53.61 -4.83
CA PHE A 27 8.35 -53.79 -5.18
C PHE A 27 9.25 -52.64 -5.72
N ARG A 28 10.42 -52.57 -5.05
CA ARG A 28 11.80 -52.12 -5.43
C ARG A 28 12.02 -50.60 -5.54
N GLY A 29 13.10 -50.00 -5.05
CA GLY A 29 14.34 -50.49 -4.47
C GLY A 29 15.54 -49.69 -5.03
N ARG A 30 16.30 -49.05 -4.12
CA ARG A 30 17.68 -48.52 -4.24
C ARG A 30 18.00 -47.39 -5.23
N GLY A 31 18.76 -46.41 -4.73
CA GLY A 31 19.55 -45.50 -5.57
C GLY A 31 20.15 -44.31 -4.80
N ALA A 32 21.12 -44.57 -3.93
CA ALA A 32 22.01 -43.53 -3.42
C ALA A 32 23.01 -43.10 -4.51
N ARG A 33 23.19 -41.79 -4.71
CA ARG A 33 24.45 -41.18 -5.18
C ARG A 33 24.59 -39.78 -4.59
N GLY A 34 25.71 -39.55 -3.92
CA GLY A 34 26.14 -38.25 -3.44
C GLY A 34 27.13 -37.55 -4.37
N SER A 35 27.61 -36.41 -3.86
CA SER A 35 28.67 -35.53 -4.39
C SER A 35 28.27 -34.75 -5.66
N SER A 36 28.60 -33.48 -5.84
CA SER A 36 29.79 -32.77 -5.38
C SER A 36 29.59 -31.26 -5.46
N ARG A 37 30.34 -30.55 -4.62
CA ARG A 37 30.60 -29.11 -4.63
C ARG A 37 31.08 -28.63 -6.01
N GLY A 38 30.56 -27.49 -6.44
CA GLY A 38 31.11 -26.66 -7.51
C GLY A 38 31.22 -25.23 -7.02
N ILE A 39 32.47 -24.79 -6.82
CA ILE A 39 32.88 -23.42 -6.54
C ILE A 39 32.73 -22.61 -7.83
N GLY A 40 32.08 -21.45 -7.77
CA GLY A 40 31.88 -20.57 -8.92
C GLY A 40 31.95 -19.11 -8.48
N HIS A 41 33.16 -18.56 -8.63
CA HIS A 41 33.62 -17.18 -8.51
C HIS A 41 32.59 -16.03 -8.40
N SER A 42 32.79 -15.27 -7.33
CA SER A 42 32.40 -13.87 -7.15
C SER A 42 33.06 -12.96 -8.19
N SER A 43 32.28 -12.13 -8.87
CA SER A 43 32.77 -10.89 -9.50
C SER A 43 32.37 -9.70 -8.62
N SER A 44 33.36 -9.25 -7.86
CA SER A 44 33.41 -7.99 -7.13
C SER A 44 33.47 -6.82 -8.11
N PHE A 45 32.55 -5.87 -8.00
CA PHE A 45 32.79 -4.50 -8.46
C PHE A 45 32.83 -3.59 -7.23
N GLU A 46 34.06 -3.34 -6.79
CA GLU A 46 34.40 -2.34 -5.77
C GLU A 46 34.11 -0.94 -6.31
N ARG A 47 33.43 -0.16 -5.48
CA ARG A 47 33.17 1.27 -5.66
C ARG A 47 34.13 2.01 -4.73
N LEU A 48 35.14 2.67 -5.28
CA LEU A 48 36.00 3.62 -4.56
C LEU A 48 36.47 4.71 -5.53
N ASN A 49 35.94 5.93 -5.40
CA ASN A 49 36.74 7.02 -4.85
C ASN A 49 35.96 8.33 -4.70
N SER A 50 36.25 8.95 -3.57
CA SER A 50 35.90 10.31 -3.13
C SER A 50 36.89 11.36 -3.66
N TYR A 51 36.62 12.62 -3.31
CA TYR A 51 37.39 13.87 -3.52
C TYR A 51 37.14 14.54 -4.88
N GLY A 52 36.96 15.84 -5.00
CA GLY A 52 37.01 16.96 -4.05
C GLY A 52 36.79 18.25 -4.86
N ALA A 53 36.23 19.26 -4.21
CA ALA A 53 35.96 20.55 -4.80
C ALA A 53 37.24 21.38 -5.02
N THR A 54 37.35 22.04 -6.17
CA THR A 54 37.97 23.36 -6.34
C THR A 54 37.40 24.03 -7.59
N GLY A 55 37.06 25.31 -7.46
CA GLY A 55 36.64 26.16 -8.57
C GLY A 55 37.82 26.79 -9.31
N ASN A 56 37.56 27.25 -10.54
CA ASN A 56 37.95 28.60 -10.98
C ASN A 56 37.35 28.94 -12.35
N GLN A 57 36.63 30.06 -12.32
CA GLN A 57 36.47 31.15 -13.28
C GLN A 57 37.31 31.23 -14.59
N PHE A 58 36.59 31.73 -15.62
CA PHE A 58 36.96 32.64 -16.72
C PHE A 58 38.08 32.25 -17.70
N HIS A 59 37.72 32.03 -18.98
CA HIS A 59 37.90 33.01 -20.07
C HIS A 59 37.55 32.39 -21.44
N ASP A 60 36.70 33.08 -22.19
CA ASP A 60 36.57 33.03 -23.65
C ASP A 60 37.75 33.81 -24.27
N PRO A 61 38.28 33.45 -25.45
CA PRO A 61 37.78 34.11 -26.65
C PRO A 61 37.83 33.28 -27.96
N GLY A 62 36.83 33.50 -28.80
CA GLY A 62 37.08 34.10 -30.12
C GLY A 62 37.21 33.18 -31.34
N THR A 63 36.11 33.12 -32.09
CA THR A 63 35.99 33.28 -33.57
C THR A 63 36.99 32.59 -34.50
N SER A 64 36.47 31.70 -35.35
CA SER A 64 36.68 31.85 -36.81
C SER A 64 35.56 31.18 -37.62
N SER A 65 35.17 31.90 -38.66
CA SER A 65 34.12 31.65 -39.62
C SER A 65 34.52 30.67 -40.71
N SER A 66 33.62 29.77 -41.10
CA SER A 66 33.55 29.27 -42.48
C SER A 66 32.10 29.07 -42.90
N GLN A 67 31.67 29.90 -43.86
CA GLN A 67 30.41 29.73 -44.57
C GLN A 67 30.57 28.60 -45.59
N HIS A 68 29.72 27.59 -45.51
CA HIS A 68 29.36 26.79 -46.67
C HIS A 68 27.83 26.63 -46.71
N SER A 69 27.24 27.28 -47.71
CA SER A 69 25.85 27.16 -48.10
C SER A 69 25.68 25.95 -49.03
N SER A 70 24.89 24.96 -48.63
CA SER A 70 24.21 24.06 -49.56
C SER A 70 23.03 23.34 -48.92
N GLY A 71 21.87 23.42 -49.58
CA GLY A 71 20.76 22.49 -49.39
C GLY A 71 19.78 22.80 -48.26
N ARG A 72 18.73 23.58 -48.56
CA ARG A 72 17.44 23.45 -47.86
C ARG A 72 16.90 22.05 -48.12
N ALA A 73 17.24 21.09 -47.26
CA ALA A 73 16.33 20.00 -46.94
C ALA A 73 15.26 20.61 -46.02
N ALA A 74 13.99 20.45 -46.36
CA ALA A 74 12.92 20.69 -45.41
C ALA A 74 13.17 19.77 -44.22
N SER A 75 13.67 20.33 -43.12
CA SER A 75 13.67 19.65 -41.83
C SER A 75 12.22 19.30 -41.54
N SER A 76 11.90 18.02 -41.56
CA SER A 76 10.78 17.53 -40.77
C SER A 76 10.98 18.11 -39.37
N GLU A 77 10.09 19.00 -38.93
CA GLU A 77 10.00 19.33 -37.52
C GLU A 77 9.86 17.97 -36.82
N GLU A 78 10.90 17.54 -36.10
CA GLU A 78 10.76 16.41 -35.19
C GLU A 78 9.65 16.83 -34.24
N ASP A 79 8.47 16.21 -34.40
CA ASP A 79 7.33 16.46 -33.54
C ASP A 79 7.77 16.17 -32.11
N ASN A 80 8.09 17.23 -31.37
CA ASN A 80 8.64 17.09 -30.04
C ASN A 80 7.48 16.76 -29.09
N TYR A 81 7.17 15.47 -28.95
CA TYR A 81 6.15 14.91 -28.08
C TYR A 81 6.56 14.92 -26.59
N GLU A 82 7.37 15.90 -26.19
CA GLU A 82 7.96 15.98 -24.85
C GLU A 82 6.90 16.13 -23.75
N CYS A 83 6.95 15.21 -22.79
CA CYS A 83 6.22 15.30 -21.54
C CYS A 83 6.70 16.48 -20.68
N ILE A 84 5.91 16.90 -19.69
CA ILE A 84 6.35 17.98 -18.81
C ILE A 84 7.60 17.56 -18.01
N PRO A 85 8.58 18.45 -17.80
CA PRO A 85 9.75 18.14 -16.99
C PRO A 85 9.38 17.79 -15.54
N PHE A 86 10.06 16.80 -14.97
CA PHE A 86 9.84 16.35 -13.59
C PHE A 86 9.92 17.48 -12.54
N SER A 87 10.77 18.48 -12.79
CA SER A 87 10.96 19.66 -11.94
C SER A 87 9.78 20.64 -11.95
N GLN A 88 8.91 20.57 -12.96
CA GLN A 88 7.73 21.43 -13.09
C GLN A 88 6.47 20.82 -12.47
N LEU A 89 6.54 19.60 -11.96
CA LEU A 89 5.42 18.97 -11.30
C LEU A 89 5.07 19.66 -9.98
N ARG A 90 3.78 19.93 -9.76
CA ARG A 90 3.26 20.54 -8.55
C ARG A 90 3.51 19.65 -7.31
N ARG A 91 4.10 20.21 -6.26
CA ARG A 91 4.43 19.53 -5.00
C ARG A 91 3.97 20.34 -3.79
N ALA A 92 3.55 19.66 -2.74
CA ALA A 92 3.34 20.23 -1.43
C ALA A 92 4.68 20.33 -0.67
N PRO A 93 4.87 21.39 0.14
CA PRO A 93 3.91 22.46 0.42
C PRO A 93 3.81 23.55 -0.65
N GLU A 94 4.73 23.62 -1.62
CA GLU A 94 4.97 24.81 -2.45
C GLU A 94 3.76 25.21 -3.31
N CYS A 95 3.02 24.24 -3.85
CA CYS A 95 1.83 24.51 -4.69
C CYS A 95 0.55 24.74 -3.88
N LEU A 96 0.57 24.53 -2.56
CA LEU A 96 -0.60 24.72 -1.71
C LEU A 96 -0.71 26.20 -1.33
N ASN A 97 -1.45 26.95 -2.14
CA ASN A 97 -1.64 28.40 -1.96
C ASN A 97 -2.56 28.79 -0.79
N GLN A 98 -3.17 27.82 -0.10
CA GLN A 98 -4.10 28.05 1.00
C GLN A 98 -3.62 27.37 2.28
N MET A 99 -3.71 28.10 3.39
CA MET A 99 -3.52 27.51 4.70
C MET A 99 -4.60 26.47 4.97
N LEU A 100 -4.21 25.36 5.62
CA LEU A 100 -5.18 24.40 6.11
C LEU A 100 -6.18 25.09 7.05
N PRO A 101 -7.46 24.72 7.03
CA PRO A 101 -8.40 25.20 8.03
C PRO A 101 -7.96 24.74 9.43
N ASP A 102 -8.41 25.45 10.46
CA ASP A 102 -8.15 25.05 11.85
C ASP A 102 -8.60 23.60 12.08
N LEU A 103 -7.69 22.80 12.64
CA LEU A 103 -8.05 21.45 13.06
C LEU A 103 -9.12 21.55 14.15
N LYS A 104 -10.24 20.89 13.94
CA LYS A 104 -11.32 20.81 14.93
C LYS A 104 -12.10 19.51 14.77
N PRO A 105 -12.56 18.90 15.86
CA PRO A 105 -13.44 17.75 15.77
C PRO A 105 -14.79 18.16 15.15
N THR A 106 -15.31 17.33 14.26
CA THR A 106 -16.64 17.47 13.65
C THR A 106 -17.35 16.11 13.65
N PRO A 107 -18.64 16.02 13.25
CA PRO A 107 -19.29 14.72 13.08
C PRO A 107 -18.55 13.77 12.12
N SER A 108 -17.89 14.31 11.09
CA SER A 108 -17.14 13.57 10.07
C SER A 108 -15.63 13.59 10.28
N HIS A 109 -15.11 14.21 11.35
CA HIS A 109 -13.68 14.27 11.65
C HIS A 109 -13.43 14.09 13.15
N LYS A 110 -12.89 12.94 13.53
CA LYS A 110 -12.48 12.67 14.92
C LYS A 110 -11.03 13.07 15.14
N VAL A 111 -10.76 13.72 16.27
CA VAL A 111 -9.41 14.13 16.72
C VAL A 111 -9.25 13.62 18.15
N LEU A 112 -8.21 12.80 18.41
CA LEU A 112 -8.06 12.04 19.67
C LEU A 112 -7.11 12.69 20.68
N PHE A 113 -6.66 13.90 20.41
CA PHE A 113 -5.72 14.64 21.25
C PHE A 113 -6.17 16.08 21.41
N ARG A 114 -5.60 16.75 22.41
CA ARG A 114 -5.80 18.17 22.66
C ARG A 114 -5.05 18.97 21.60
N ILE A 115 -5.80 19.69 20.78
CA ILE A 115 -5.27 20.53 19.72
C ILE A 115 -4.45 21.66 20.36
N PRO A 116 -3.16 21.84 20.00
CA PRO A 116 -2.34 22.89 20.58
C PRO A 116 -2.91 24.30 20.31
N ALA A 117 -2.99 25.13 21.36
CA ALA A 117 -3.64 26.44 21.27
C ALA A 117 -2.91 27.45 20.37
N LYS A 118 -1.60 27.27 20.15
CA LYS A 118 -0.76 28.13 19.31
C LYS A 118 -0.53 27.55 17.91
N GLY A 119 -1.36 26.59 17.49
CA GLY A 119 -1.11 25.80 16.29
C GLY A 119 0.02 24.78 16.51
N TRP A 120 0.28 23.98 15.48
CA TRP A 120 1.33 22.97 15.56
C TRP A 120 2.71 23.60 15.40
N SER A 121 3.57 23.42 16.39
CA SER A 121 5.01 23.65 16.28
C SER A 121 5.75 22.33 16.52
N ASP A 122 7.06 22.29 16.28
CA ASP A 122 7.91 21.18 16.71
C ASP A 122 8.02 21.16 18.25
N GLU A 123 6.89 20.90 18.91
CA GLU A 123 6.83 20.75 20.35
C GLU A 123 7.75 19.61 20.78
N PRO A 124 8.46 19.75 21.91
CA PRO A 124 9.41 18.75 22.38
C PRO A 124 8.71 17.49 22.90
N CYS A 125 7.38 17.52 23.06
CA CYS A 125 6.58 16.39 23.52
C CYS A 125 5.38 16.11 22.60
N PRO A 126 4.90 14.84 22.55
CA PRO A 126 3.67 14.51 21.83
C PRO A 126 2.45 15.24 22.41
N PRO A 127 1.40 15.48 21.62
CA PRO A 127 0.19 16.15 22.08
C PRO A 127 -0.50 15.30 23.16
N PHE A 128 -1.08 15.97 24.16
CA PHE A 128 -1.82 15.30 25.22
C PHE A 128 -3.10 14.64 24.67
N PRO A 129 -3.48 13.44 25.14
CA PRO A 129 -4.73 12.80 24.75
C PRO A 129 -5.94 13.63 25.17
N PHE A 130 -7.04 13.52 24.41
CA PHE A 130 -8.30 14.18 24.73
C PHE A 130 -9.49 13.25 24.47
N PRO A 131 -10.45 13.13 25.41
CA PRO A 131 -10.42 13.69 26.78
C PRO A 131 -9.27 13.12 27.61
N ASN A 132 -8.98 13.66 28.80
CA ASN A 132 -7.89 13.15 29.65
C ASN A 132 -8.27 11.93 30.49
N ILE A 133 -9.52 11.48 30.41
CA ILE A 133 -10.07 10.31 31.10
C ILE A 133 -10.52 9.32 30.04
N TYR A 134 -10.20 8.04 30.25
CA TYR A 134 -10.61 6.96 29.35
C TYR A 134 -12.14 6.84 29.26
N SER A 135 -12.65 6.83 28.03
CA SER A 135 -14.05 6.64 27.68
C SER A 135 -14.16 5.45 26.72
N ASP A 136 -14.85 4.42 27.17
CA ASP A 136 -15.03 3.17 26.44
C ASP A 136 -16.29 3.18 25.56
N ARG A 137 -16.21 2.47 24.43
CA ARG A 137 -17.34 2.10 23.57
C ARG A 137 -17.10 0.69 23.08
N TRP A 138 -18.04 -0.21 23.38
CA TRP A 138 -18.00 -1.61 22.97
C TRP A 138 -19.17 -1.93 22.04
N ASP A 139 -19.11 -1.40 20.82
CA ASP A 139 -20.16 -1.50 19.80
C ASP A 139 -19.57 -1.72 18.39
N LEU A 140 -20.41 -1.79 17.37
CA LEU A 140 -20.01 -2.01 15.97
C LEU A 140 -19.50 -0.75 15.26
N ASP A 141 -19.61 0.41 15.90
CA ASP A 141 -19.22 1.72 15.35
C ASP A 141 -17.81 2.12 15.80
N HIS A 142 -17.27 1.44 16.80
CA HIS A 142 -15.96 1.69 17.38
C HIS A 142 -15.11 0.43 17.42
N VAL A 143 -13.81 0.62 17.54
CA VAL A 143 -12.86 -0.47 17.76
C VAL A 143 -13.09 -1.07 19.13
N TYR A 144 -13.24 -2.39 19.18
CA TYR A 144 -13.25 -3.15 20.44
C TYR A 144 -11.87 -3.08 21.10
N MET A 145 -11.69 -2.16 22.05
CA MET A 145 -10.41 -1.89 22.69
C MET A 145 -10.00 -3.03 23.65
N PRO A 146 -8.72 -3.45 23.66
CA PRO A 146 -8.21 -4.46 24.59
C PRO A 146 -8.51 -4.16 26.07
N CYS A 147 -8.42 -2.87 26.44
CA CYS A 147 -8.62 -2.36 27.80
C CYS A 147 -10.09 -2.13 28.21
N SER A 148 -11.05 -2.47 27.35
CA SER A 148 -12.47 -2.38 27.70
C SER A 148 -12.83 -3.35 28.84
N SER A 149 -13.72 -2.89 29.73
CA SER A 149 -14.31 -3.75 30.76
C SER A 149 -15.15 -4.91 30.21
N TYR A 150 -15.58 -4.83 28.95
CA TYR A 150 -16.32 -5.87 28.24
C TYR A 150 -15.42 -6.88 27.50
N SER A 151 -14.10 -6.63 27.49
CA SER A 151 -13.10 -7.59 27.01
C SER A 151 -12.90 -8.67 28.08
N LEU A 152 -13.71 -9.73 28.02
CA LEU A 152 -13.75 -10.80 29.02
C LEU A 152 -13.21 -12.12 28.45
N VAL A 153 -12.59 -12.92 29.31
CA VAL A 153 -12.23 -14.33 29.04
C VAL A 153 -13.05 -15.27 29.92
N PRO A 154 -13.47 -16.44 29.41
CA PRO A 154 -14.14 -17.45 30.22
C PRO A 154 -13.27 -17.91 31.40
N SER A 155 -13.87 -18.11 32.57
CA SER A 155 -13.22 -18.73 33.73
C SER A 155 -13.83 -20.12 33.94
N PRO A 156 -13.03 -21.19 34.11
CA PRO A 156 -13.55 -22.55 34.35
C PRO A 156 -14.41 -22.66 35.61
N ASP A 157 -14.05 -21.91 36.66
CA ASP A 157 -14.58 -22.07 38.02
C ASP A 157 -15.38 -20.86 38.51
N GLY A 158 -15.76 -19.93 37.62
CA GLY A 158 -16.37 -18.67 38.04
C GLY A 158 -16.90 -17.78 36.91
N PRO A 159 -17.31 -16.53 37.22
CA PRO A 159 -17.72 -15.57 36.21
C PRO A 159 -16.55 -15.23 35.27
N PRO A 160 -16.84 -14.78 34.03
CA PRO A 160 -15.80 -14.32 33.12
C PRO A 160 -14.95 -13.22 33.76
N VAL A 161 -13.63 -13.29 33.55
CA VAL A 161 -12.67 -12.35 34.13
C VAL A 161 -12.20 -11.36 33.07
N SER A 162 -11.70 -10.19 33.52
CA SER A 162 -11.18 -9.16 32.62
C SER A 162 -9.95 -9.68 31.87
N ARG A 163 -10.03 -9.70 30.53
CA ARG A 163 -8.91 -10.03 29.65
C ARG A 163 -7.80 -8.99 29.77
N TRP A 164 -8.14 -7.72 29.97
CA TRP A 164 -7.16 -6.66 30.17
C TRP A 164 -6.31 -6.87 31.42
N LYS A 165 -6.93 -7.26 32.56
CA LYS A 165 -6.17 -7.58 33.78
C LYS A 165 -5.18 -8.73 33.56
N GLN A 166 -5.54 -9.71 32.73
CA GLN A 166 -4.62 -10.78 32.35
C GLN A 166 -3.47 -10.26 31.49
N ILE A 167 -3.76 -9.42 30.49
CA ILE A 167 -2.75 -8.76 29.66
C ILE A 167 -1.80 -7.91 30.52
N GLU A 168 -2.33 -7.11 31.45
CA GLU A 168 -1.56 -6.31 32.40
C GLU A 168 -0.65 -7.18 33.26
N ALA A 169 -1.18 -8.24 33.86
CA ALA A 169 -0.42 -9.13 34.73
C ALA A 169 0.78 -9.76 34.00
N VAL A 170 0.58 -10.18 32.75
CA VAL A 170 1.58 -10.85 31.91
C VAL A 170 2.59 -9.85 31.35
N LEU A 171 2.13 -8.77 30.71
CA LEU A 171 3.02 -7.79 30.07
C LEU A 171 3.72 -6.87 31.07
N SER A 172 3.34 -6.87 32.35
CA SER A 172 4.10 -6.18 33.40
C SER A 172 5.30 -6.98 33.89
N GLN A 173 5.40 -8.28 33.57
CA GLN A 173 6.56 -9.10 33.91
C GLN A 173 7.72 -8.86 32.94
N GLU A 174 8.93 -9.16 33.41
CA GLU A 174 10.10 -9.24 32.54
C GLU A 174 9.95 -10.43 31.57
N ILE A 175 10.14 -10.17 30.27
CA ILE A 175 10.13 -11.19 29.22
C ILE A 175 11.57 -11.31 28.69
N THR A 176 12.24 -12.40 29.05
CA THR A 176 13.69 -12.57 28.83
C THR A 176 14.05 -13.20 27.48
N GLY A 177 13.07 -13.72 26.74
CA GLY A 177 13.32 -14.43 25.50
C GLY A 177 12.07 -14.63 24.65
N TYR A 178 12.27 -15.22 23.47
CA TYR A 178 11.21 -15.38 22.48
C TYR A 178 10.22 -16.49 22.85
N PHE A 179 10.62 -17.48 23.66
CA PHE A 179 9.70 -18.49 24.19
C PHE A 179 8.77 -17.86 25.22
N GLU A 180 9.32 -17.06 26.13
CA GLU A 180 8.54 -16.31 27.13
C GLU A 180 7.61 -15.29 26.47
N LEU A 181 8.05 -14.66 25.37
CA LEU A 181 7.20 -13.76 24.58
C LEU A 181 6.04 -14.50 23.92
N GLU A 182 6.28 -15.69 23.36
CA GLU A 182 5.26 -16.55 22.77
C GLU A 182 4.26 -17.01 23.84
N GLU A 183 4.73 -17.50 24.98
CA GLU A 183 3.89 -17.88 26.12
C GLU A 183 3.06 -16.70 26.62
N ALA A 184 3.67 -15.51 26.73
CA ALA A 184 2.97 -14.30 27.11
C ALA A 184 1.82 -13.99 26.15
N ILE A 185 2.06 -13.98 24.84
CA ILE A 185 1.04 -13.71 23.82
C ILE A 185 -0.07 -14.77 23.82
N LEU A 186 0.29 -16.05 23.97
CA LEU A 186 -0.66 -17.16 23.95
C LEU A 186 -1.51 -17.23 25.23
N SER A 187 -1.02 -16.74 26.37
CA SER A 187 -1.71 -16.79 27.66
C SER A 187 -3.12 -16.16 27.62
N TYR A 188 -3.29 -15.04 26.90
CA TYR A 188 -4.57 -14.34 26.68
C TYR A 188 -5.15 -14.57 25.27
N ASN A 189 -4.61 -15.55 24.53
CA ASN A 189 -5.06 -16.01 23.22
C ASN A 189 -5.20 -17.56 23.18
N GLN A 190 -5.62 -18.19 24.28
CA GLN A 190 -5.59 -19.65 24.48
C GLN A 190 -6.25 -20.47 23.36
N HIS A 191 -7.30 -19.95 22.71
CA HIS A 191 -7.95 -20.59 21.56
C HIS A 191 -7.01 -20.82 20.35
N TYR A 192 -5.85 -20.16 20.32
CA TYR A 192 -4.90 -20.18 19.22
C TYR A 192 -3.59 -20.91 19.54
N ILE A 193 -3.45 -21.51 20.74
CA ILE A 193 -2.21 -22.17 21.18
C ILE A 193 -1.70 -23.26 20.22
N TYR A 194 -2.61 -23.95 19.53
CA TYR A 194 -2.27 -24.98 18.54
C TYR A 194 -2.37 -24.50 17.07
N ARG A 195 -2.72 -23.21 16.85
CA ARG A 195 -2.97 -22.64 15.51
C ARG A 195 -1.95 -21.59 15.12
N TRP A 196 -1.46 -20.82 16.08
CA TRP A 196 -0.43 -19.82 15.84
C TRP A 196 0.95 -20.46 15.94
N SER A 197 1.83 -20.05 15.04
CA SER A 197 3.24 -20.40 15.05
C SER A 197 4.04 -19.11 15.17
N PHE A 198 5.19 -19.20 15.84
CA PHE A 198 6.12 -18.09 16.05
C PHE A 198 7.46 -18.35 15.37
N ASP A 199 7.53 -19.29 14.44
CA ASP A 199 8.78 -19.75 13.81
C ASP A 199 9.56 -18.60 13.17
N SER A 200 8.92 -17.70 12.40
CA SER A 200 9.63 -16.57 11.79
C SER A 200 10.17 -15.59 12.84
N LEU A 201 9.49 -15.44 13.98
CA LEU A 201 10.00 -14.62 15.08
C LEU A 201 11.22 -15.29 15.74
N ARG A 202 11.17 -16.62 15.92
CA ARG A 202 12.30 -17.41 16.44
C ARG A 202 13.50 -17.33 15.51
N ASP A 203 13.29 -17.60 14.22
CA ASP A 203 14.32 -17.55 13.18
C ASP A 203 14.99 -16.17 13.14
N PHE A 204 14.20 -15.09 13.19
CA PHE A 204 14.71 -13.72 13.23
C PHE A 204 15.70 -13.50 14.38
N PHE A 205 15.38 -13.96 15.60
CA PHE A 205 16.27 -13.79 16.75
C PHE A 205 17.45 -14.77 16.77
N HIS A 206 17.35 -15.91 16.09
CA HIS A 206 18.46 -16.85 15.93
C HIS A 206 19.57 -16.29 15.02
N MET A 207 19.22 -15.47 14.04
CA MET A 207 20.18 -14.92 13.06
C MET A 207 21.14 -13.87 13.65
N ASP A 208 20.77 -13.20 14.75
CA ASP A 208 21.58 -12.11 15.35
C ASP A 208 21.43 -12.07 16.88
N LYS A 209 22.36 -12.73 17.58
CA LYS A 209 22.36 -12.82 19.05
C LYS A 209 22.45 -11.46 19.73
N ARG A 210 23.26 -10.53 19.21
CA ARG A 210 23.42 -9.20 19.82
C ARG A 210 22.12 -8.40 19.73
N ARG A 211 21.44 -8.49 18.58
CA ARG A 211 20.12 -7.88 18.39
C ARG A 211 19.08 -8.49 19.30
N LYS A 212 19.08 -9.82 19.47
CA LYS A 212 18.23 -10.52 20.43
C LYS A 212 18.41 -9.92 21.83
N ASP A 213 19.63 -9.87 22.34
CA ASP A 213 19.90 -9.38 23.69
C ASP A 213 19.45 -7.92 23.86
N ASN A 214 19.76 -7.05 22.89
CA ASN A 214 19.30 -5.64 22.93
C ASN A 214 17.77 -5.53 22.89
N PHE A 215 17.10 -6.34 22.07
CA PHE A 215 15.65 -6.33 21.96
C PHE A 215 14.98 -6.68 23.29
N PHE A 216 15.32 -7.82 23.89
CA PHE A 216 14.67 -8.27 25.14
C PHE A 216 15.03 -7.39 26.35
N THR A 217 16.22 -6.77 26.37
CA THR A 217 16.65 -5.92 27.49
C THR A 217 16.20 -4.47 27.39
N THR A 218 15.99 -3.93 26.18
CA THR A 218 15.71 -2.48 26.00
C THR A 218 14.46 -2.20 25.19
N THR A 219 14.31 -2.84 24.02
CA THR A 219 13.22 -2.53 23.09
C THR A 219 11.89 -3.11 23.56
N LEU A 220 11.85 -4.40 23.91
CA LEU A 220 10.63 -5.07 24.35
C LEU A 220 10.04 -4.46 25.63
N PRO A 221 10.81 -4.14 26.69
CA PRO A 221 10.26 -3.46 27.86
C PRO A 221 9.63 -2.10 27.54
N PHE A 222 10.17 -1.38 26.55
CA PHE A 222 9.55 -0.16 26.05
C PHE A 222 8.22 -0.45 25.33
N ILE A 223 8.16 -1.45 24.45
CA ILE A 223 6.92 -1.84 23.77
C ILE A 223 5.87 -2.30 24.80
N GLN A 224 6.25 -3.06 25.83
CA GLN A 224 5.37 -3.48 26.94
C GLN A 224 4.75 -2.27 27.65
N LYS A 225 5.59 -1.32 28.11
CA LYS A 225 5.12 -0.07 28.75
C LYS A 225 4.20 0.73 27.85
N LEU A 226 4.55 0.84 26.57
CA LEU A 226 3.76 1.57 25.59
C LEU A 226 2.40 0.90 25.33
N ALA A 227 2.35 -0.44 25.24
CA ALA A 227 1.10 -1.18 25.08
C ALA A 227 0.19 -1.04 26.32
N LEU A 228 0.75 -1.16 27.53
CA LEU A 228 0.01 -1.02 28.79
C LEU A 228 -0.46 0.41 29.07
N ALA A 229 0.15 1.41 28.45
CA ALA A 229 -0.30 2.80 28.52
C ALA A 229 -1.59 3.08 27.72
N LEU A 230 -2.14 2.09 27.01
CA LEU A 230 -3.33 2.22 26.14
C LEU A 230 -4.50 3.02 26.75
N PRO A 231 -5.04 2.69 27.94
CA PRO A 231 -6.15 3.46 28.52
C PRO A 231 -5.77 4.91 28.84
N SER A 232 -4.48 5.23 29.03
CA SER A 232 -4.01 6.59 29.31
C SER A 232 -3.70 7.40 28.05
N LEU A 233 -3.32 6.75 26.95
CA LEU A 233 -2.93 7.41 25.69
C LEU A 233 -4.06 7.46 24.67
N VAL A 234 -4.91 6.45 24.61
CA VAL A 234 -6.06 6.37 23.70
C VAL A 234 -7.34 6.42 24.52
N THR A 235 -7.58 7.60 25.07
CA THR A 235 -8.66 7.88 26.03
C THR A 235 -10.03 8.04 25.39
N GLN A 236 -10.09 8.36 24.10
CA GLN A 236 -11.34 8.43 23.35
C GLN A 236 -11.51 7.15 22.52
N SER A 237 -12.76 6.69 22.40
CA SER A 237 -13.09 5.53 21.57
C SER A 237 -12.74 5.77 20.10
N LEU A 238 -12.05 4.81 19.51
CA LEU A 238 -11.55 4.87 18.14
C LEU A 238 -12.67 4.48 17.17
N PRO A 239 -13.14 5.36 16.26
CA PRO A 239 -14.24 5.05 15.35
C PRO A 239 -13.83 4.03 14.28
N ILE A 240 -14.79 3.27 13.78
CA ILE A 240 -14.66 2.50 12.54
C ILE A 240 -14.98 3.40 11.35
N LEU A 241 -14.06 3.49 10.39
CA LEU A 241 -14.27 4.14 9.10
C LEU A 241 -15.11 3.22 8.21
N LYS A 242 -16.44 3.34 8.38
CA LYS A 242 -17.44 2.48 7.74
C LYS A 242 -17.62 2.75 6.25
N GLN A 243 -18.01 1.70 5.53
CA GLN A 243 -18.48 1.79 4.14
C GLN A 243 -19.60 2.83 3.99
N GLY A 244 -19.60 3.52 2.85
CA GLY A 244 -20.59 4.53 2.46
C GLY A 244 -20.47 5.86 3.21
N SER A 245 -19.50 6.02 4.12
CA SER A 245 -19.37 7.23 4.95
C SER A 245 -18.04 7.94 4.74
N ASN A 246 -18.10 9.23 4.39
CA ASN A 246 -16.91 10.09 4.43
C ASN A 246 -16.56 10.38 5.89
N MET A 247 -15.36 9.98 6.31
CA MET A 247 -14.93 10.15 7.70
C MET A 247 -13.42 10.25 7.80
N SER A 248 -12.94 11.19 8.62
CA SER A 248 -11.54 11.38 8.95
C SER A 248 -11.26 11.07 10.42
N LEU A 249 -10.10 10.49 10.68
CA LEU A 249 -9.57 10.20 12.00
C LEU A 249 -8.16 10.78 12.07
N THR A 250 -7.95 11.71 13.00
CA THR A 250 -6.65 12.32 13.29
C THR A 250 -6.17 11.92 14.69
N ILE A 251 -4.99 11.31 14.75
CA ILE A 251 -4.37 10.78 15.98
C ILE A 251 -2.91 11.24 16.05
N SER A 252 -2.33 11.25 17.24
CA SER A 252 -0.89 11.49 17.38
C SER A 252 -0.07 10.27 16.98
N GLN A 253 1.19 10.47 16.58
CA GLN A 253 2.11 9.36 16.30
C GLN A 253 2.35 8.50 17.57
N GLN A 254 2.31 9.10 18.77
CA GLN A 254 2.38 8.36 20.04
C GLN A 254 1.15 7.45 20.26
N GLN A 255 -0.06 7.93 19.94
CA GLN A 255 -1.27 7.10 19.98
C GLN A 255 -1.19 5.96 18.98
N ALA A 256 -0.69 6.23 17.76
CA ALA A 256 -0.50 5.21 16.74
C ALA A 256 0.51 4.13 17.20
N ALA A 257 1.63 4.55 17.80
CA ALA A 257 2.64 3.66 18.35
C ALA A 257 2.08 2.77 19.47
N CYS A 258 1.25 3.34 20.36
CA CYS A 258 0.55 2.59 21.40
C CYS A 258 -0.38 1.50 20.84
N LEU A 259 -1.14 1.82 19.78
CA LEU A 259 -2.01 0.88 19.10
C LEU A 259 -1.22 -0.20 18.36
N LEU A 260 -0.11 0.15 17.71
CA LEU A 260 0.79 -0.82 17.06
C LEU A 260 1.52 -1.73 18.06
N ALA A 261 1.89 -1.22 19.24
CA ALA A 261 2.42 -2.05 20.32
C ALA A 261 1.39 -3.10 20.79
N ASN A 262 0.12 -2.71 20.88
CA ASN A 262 -0.99 -3.62 21.18
C ASN A 262 -1.23 -4.66 20.06
N ALA A 263 -1.05 -4.26 18.80
CA ALA A 263 -1.11 -5.15 17.63
C ALA A 263 0.03 -6.17 17.62
N PHE A 264 1.25 -5.74 17.96
CA PHE A 264 2.43 -6.60 18.14
C PHE A 264 2.14 -7.71 19.17
N PHE A 265 1.66 -7.33 20.35
CA PHE A 265 1.26 -8.31 21.38
C PHE A 265 -0.06 -9.05 21.08
N CYS A 266 -0.69 -8.86 19.92
CA CYS A 266 -1.91 -9.55 19.52
C CYS A 266 -3.07 -9.39 20.51
N THR A 267 -3.22 -8.19 21.08
CA THR A 267 -4.18 -7.94 22.17
C THR A 267 -5.59 -7.62 21.68
N PHE A 268 -5.78 -7.18 20.42
CA PHE A 268 -7.09 -6.73 19.94
C PHE A 268 -8.11 -7.88 19.92
N PRO A 269 -9.19 -7.82 20.74
CA PRO A 269 -10.22 -8.85 20.78
C PRO A 269 -11.05 -8.86 19.50
N LYS A 270 -11.70 -9.99 19.19
CA LYS A 270 -12.57 -10.17 18.00
C LYS A 270 -11.87 -9.94 16.65
N ARG A 271 -10.54 -9.92 16.61
CA ARG A 271 -9.74 -9.72 15.38
C ARG A 271 -8.99 -10.95 14.86
N ASN A 272 -9.14 -12.09 15.53
CA ASN A 272 -8.36 -13.29 15.27
C ASN A 272 -9.17 -14.44 14.62
N ALA A 273 -10.50 -14.33 14.59
CA ALA A 273 -11.35 -15.36 14.01
C ALA A 273 -11.36 -15.22 12.48
N TYR A 274 -10.98 -16.29 11.77
CA TYR A 274 -11.10 -16.33 10.31
C TYR A 274 -12.59 -16.39 9.94
N SER A 275 -13.14 -15.24 9.57
CA SER A 275 -14.45 -15.18 8.91
C SER A 275 -14.21 -14.88 7.44
N ARG A 276 -14.75 -15.72 6.55
CA ARG A 276 -14.79 -15.45 5.10
C ARG A 276 -15.55 -14.16 4.76
N SER A 277 -16.29 -13.59 5.72
CA SER A 277 -17.05 -12.32 5.61
C SER A 277 -16.54 -11.20 6.53
N GLY A 278 -15.30 -11.30 7.04
CA GLY A 278 -14.72 -10.24 7.87
C GLY A 278 -14.65 -8.92 7.12
N ILE A 279 -15.26 -7.85 7.66
CA ILE A 279 -15.32 -6.54 7.01
C ILE A 279 -14.08 -5.66 7.30
N LEU A 280 -13.26 -6.03 8.29
CA LEU A 280 -12.00 -5.36 8.63
C LEU A 280 -10.82 -6.31 8.31
N PRO A 281 -9.66 -5.79 7.85
CA PRO A 281 -8.44 -6.59 7.70
C PRO A 281 -7.93 -7.15 9.05
N ASP A 282 -6.92 -8.01 9.02
CA ASP A 282 -6.25 -8.43 10.25
C ASP A 282 -5.39 -7.28 10.82
N ILE A 283 -5.13 -7.29 12.13
CA ILE A 283 -4.33 -6.25 12.80
C ILE A 283 -3.34 -6.83 13.80
N ASN A 284 -3.68 -7.94 14.46
CA ASN A 284 -2.77 -8.64 15.34
C ASN A 284 -1.66 -9.33 14.53
N PHE A 285 -0.42 -9.25 15.00
CA PHE A 285 0.76 -9.66 14.23
C PHE A 285 1.00 -11.17 14.19
N SER A 286 0.05 -11.99 14.65
CA SER A 286 0.21 -13.45 14.71
C SER A 286 0.59 -14.09 13.36
N ASN A 287 0.06 -13.57 12.26
CA ASN A 287 0.40 -14.05 10.91
C ASN A 287 1.83 -13.67 10.49
N LEU A 288 2.39 -12.58 11.02
CA LEU A 288 3.75 -12.11 10.73
C LEU A 288 4.78 -13.00 11.45
N TYR A 289 4.39 -13.59 12.58
CA TYR A 289 5.24 -14.51 13.35
C TYR A 289 5.25 -15.93 12.80
N LYS A 290 4.21 -16.32 12.06
CA LYS A 290 4.05 -17.66 11.50
C LYS A 290 5.14 -18.02 10.49
N GLY A 291 5.73 -19.20 10.61
CA GLY A 291 6.72 -19.73 9.66
C GLY A 291 6.18 -20.04 8.25
N GLY A 292 7.10 -20.44 7.36
CA GLY A 292 6.78 -21.05 6.07
C GLY A 292 6.84 -20.16 4.82
N SER A 293 7.44 -18.95 4.90
CA SER A 293 7.45 -18.00 3.77
C SER A 293 8.83 -17.44 3.40
N GLY A 294 9.91 -18.15 3.70
CA GLY A 294 11.29 -17.68 3.43
C GLY A 294 11.65 -16.37 4.13
N ASP A 295 12.64 -15.65 3.60
CA ASP A 295 13.20 -14.43 4.19
C ASP A 295 12.21 -13.25 4.26
N ARG A 296 11.10 -13.28 3.50
CA ARG A 296 10.12 -12.18 3.44
C ARG A 296 9.68 -11.68 4.82
N LYS A 297 9.26 -12.59 5.70
CA LYS A 297 8.79 -12.21 7.05
C LYS A 297 9.93 -11.73 7.94
N ILE A 298 11.13 -12.28 7.76
CA ILE A 298 12.32 -11.83 8.48
C ILE A 298 12.64 -10.38 8.13
N GLU A 299 12.62 -10.02 6.84
CA GLU A 299 12.87 -8.65 6.39
C GLU A 299 11.78 -7.68 6.87
N LYS A 300 10.51 -8.10 6.85
CA LYS A 300 9.43 -7.31 7.47
C LYS A 300 9.64 -7.12 8.97
N LEU A 301 10.04 -8.17 9.70
CA LEU A 301 10.34 -8.08 11.13
C LEU A 301 11.50 -7.09 11.40
N LYS A 302 12.52 -7.03 10.54
CA LYS A 302 13.58 -6.00 10.62
C LYS A 302 12.98 -4.59 10.57
N CYS A 303 12.08 -4.32 9.60
CA CYS A 303 11.41 -3.03 9.47
C CYS A 303 10.55 -2.66 10.69
N ILE A 304 9.72 -3.60 11.16
CA ILE A 304 8.83 -3.38 12.32
C ILE A 304 9.63 -3.13 13.61
N LEU A 305 10.69 -3.91 13.84
CA LEU A 305 11.50 -3.76 15.04
C LEU A 305 12.39 -2.52 15.00
N ASN A 306 12.87 -2.11 13.81
CA ASN A 306 13.55 -0.82 13.66
C ASN A 306 12.60 0.36 13.98
N TYR A 307 11.33 0.29 13.57
CA TYR A 307 10.34 1.30 13.97
C TYR A 307 10.24 1.41 15.50
N PHE A 308 10.02 0.31 16.21
CA PHE A 308 9.92 0.33 17.68
C PHE A 308 11.22 0.83 18.34
N GLU A 309 12.38 0.42 17.84
CA GLU A 309 13.67 0.86 18.37
C GLU A 309 13.91 2.36 18.15
N ARG A 310 13.42 2.93 17.04
CA ARG A 310 13.51 4.37 16.78
C ARG A 310 12.63 5.18 17.71
N ILE A 311 11.36 4.81 17.82
CA ILE A 311 10.42 5.55 18.67
C ILE A 311 10.77 5.41 20.17
N ARG A 312 11.45 4.33 20.57
CA ARG A 312 12.04 4.19 21.91
C ARG A 312 13.09 5.25 22.18
N LYS A 313 13.99 5.50 21.22
CA LYS A 313 15.05 6.51 21.35
C LYS A 313 14.48 7.92 21.32
N LYS A 314 13.51 8.17 20.44
CA LYS A 314 12.83 9.45 20.31
C LYS A 314 11.41 9.25 19.84
N MET A 315 10.44 9.45 20.72
CA MET A 315 9.03 9.39 20.38
C MET A 315 8.70 10.51 19.36
N PRO A 316 8.14 10.18 18.18
CA PRO A 316 7.69 11.19 17.25
C PRO A 316 6.52 11.99 17.84
N THR A 317 6.55 13.30 17.61
CA THR A 317 5.60 14.23 18.26
C THR A 317 4.42 14.57 17.38
N GLY A 318 4.48 14.35 16.06
CA GLY A 318 3.47 14.78 15.10
C GLY A 318 2.16 14.00 15.10
N THR A 319 1.39 14.20 14.03
CA THR A 319 0.04 13.61 13.87
C THR A 319 -0.14 12.92 12.55
N LEU A 320 -1.16 12.05 12.49
CA LEU A 320 -1.54 11.25 11.35
C LEU A 320 -3.02 11.48 11.06
N THR A 321 -3.42 11.51 9.80
CA THR A 321 -4.84 11.53 9.41
C THR A 321 -5.18 10.43 8.44
N TYR A 322 -6.20 9.64 8.77
CA TYR A 322 -6.78 8.59 7.93
C TYR A 322 -8.16 9.06 7.48
N SER A 323 -8.38 9.23 6.18
CA SER A 323 -9.63 9.76 5.63
C SER A 323 -10.23 8.74 4.67
N ARG A 324 -11.38 8.16 5.03
CA ARG A 324 -12.19 7.41 4.09
C ARG A 324 -12.96 8.39 3.23
N GLN A 325 -12.78 8.29 1.91
CA GLN A 325 -13.44 9.14 0.93
C GLN A 325 -14.37 8.30 0.07
N VAL A 326 -15.57 8.81 -0.19
CA VAL A 326 -16.65 8.14 -0.92
C VAL A 326 -17.09 9.03 -2.07
N LEU A 327 -16.98 8.52 -3.29
CA LEU A 327 -17.54 9.13 -4.48
C LEU A 327 -19.05 8.87 -4.50
N HIS A 328 -19.82 9.92 -4.25
CA HIS A 328 -21.28 9.87 -4.31
C HIS A 328 -21.76 9.86 -5.76
N GLU A 329 -22.89 9.18 -6.02
CA GLU A 329 -23.47 9.03 -7.36
C GLU A 329 -23.66 10.37 -8.10
N LYS A 330 -24.09 11.42 -7.38
CA LYS A 330 -24.28 12.77 -7.92
C LYS A 330 -22.97 13.44 -8.37
N ALA A 331 -21.84 13.03 -7.81
CA ALA A 331 -20.51 13.54 -8.13
C ALA A 331 -19.76 12.64 -9.13
N THR A 332 -20.34 11.49 -9.51
CA THR A 332 -19.73 10.58 -10.48
C THR A 332 -19.68 11.23 -11.86
N PRO A 333 -18.51 11.29 -12.53
CA PRO A 333 -18.39 11.88 -13.85
C PRO A 333 -19.18 11.13 -14.91
N ASN A 334 -19.72 11.88 -15.88
CA ASN A 334 -20.16 11.30 -17.14
C ASN A 334 -19.02 11.33 -18.16
N TRP A 335 -18.22 10.26 -18.20
CA TRP A 335 -17.03 10.14 -19.05
C TRP A 335 -17.31 10.38 -20.54
N ASN A 336 -18.49 9.98 -21.03
CA ASN A 336 -18.93 10.18 -22.42
C ASN A 336 -19.31 11.63 -22.79
N LYS A 337 -19.30 12.55 -21.81
CA LYS A 337 -19.71 13.94 -22.01
C LYS A 337 -18.67 14.96 -21.54
N SER A 338 -17.49 14.50 -21.11
CA SER A 338 -16.46 15.39 -20.59
C SER A 338 -15.58 15.98 -21.69
N ASP A 339 -15.64 17.31 -21.82
CA ASP A 339 -14.77 18.08 -22.72
C ASP A 339 -13.43 18.47 -22.06
N ALA A 340 -13.13 17.93 -20.87
CA ALA A 340 -11.87 18.17 -20.18
C ALA A 340 -10.69 17.75 -21.06
N LYS A 341 -9.66 18.61 -21.13
CA LYS A 341 -8.40 18.31 -21.82
C LYS A 341 -7.52 17.41 -20.96
N LEU A 342 -6.70 16.59 -21.61
CA LEU A 342 -5.84 15.65 -20.91
C LEU A 342 -4.82 16.37 -20.03
N ALA A 343 -4.63 15.90 -18.80
CA ALA A 343 -3.68 16.44 -17.84
C ALA A 343 -2.23 16.38 -18.36
N ASP A 344 -1.38 17.25 -17.81
CA ASP A 344 0.04 17.15 -18.06
C ASP A 344 0.60 15.86 -17.45
N LEU A 345 1.50 15.22 -18.18
CA LEU A 345 2.12 13.95 -17.83
C LEU A 345 3.63 14.12 -17.79
N HIS A 346 4.24 13.56 -16.76
CA HIS A 346 5.64 13.15 -16.73
C HIS A 346 5.67 11.62 -16.66
N VAL A 347 6.45 10.97 -17.53
CA VAL A 347 6.65 9.52 -17.51
C VAL A 347 8.13 9.20 -17.46
N ALA A 348 8.50 8.21 -16.65
CA ALA A 348 9.86 7.71 -16.56
C ALA A 348 9.89 6.20 -16.30
N SER A 349 10.90 5.51 -16.85
CA SER A 349 11.12 4.09 -16.56
C SER A 349 11.74 3.88 -15.18
N ASN A 350 12.62 4.78 -14.75
CA ASN A 350 13.32 4.70 -13.48
C ASN A 350 12.70 5.63 -12.43
N GLY A 351 12.82 5.26 -11.16
CA GLY A 351 12.29 5.99 -10.02
C GLY A 351 11.21 5.22 -9.27
N ASN A 352 10.94 5.65 -8.04
CA ASN A 352 9.96 5.05 -7.14
C ASN A 352 8.98 6.10 -6.63
N ILE A 353 7.74 5.68 -6.37
CA ILE A 353 6.68 6.57 -5.90
C ILE A 353 7.06 7.22 -4.56
N GLU A 354 7.66 6.47 -3.64
CA GLU A 354 8.03 6.94 -2.30
C GLU A 354 9.26 7.84 -2.26
N ASP A 355 10.20 7.66 -3.19
CA ASP A 355 11.48 8.37 -3.21
C ASP A 355 11.34 9.69 -3.99
N ASP A 356 10.70 9.60 -5.15
CA ASP A 356 10.59 10.67 -6.14
C ASP A 356 9.27 11.44 -6.03
N GLY A 357 8.24 10.83 -5.45
CA GLY A 357 6.92 11.43 -5.25
C GLY A 357 6.79 12.32 -4.02
N LYS A 358 7.89 12.85 -3.45
CA LYS A 358 7.84 13.73 -2.27
C LYS A 358 6.99 14.98 -2.55
N GLY A 359 6.08 15.30 -1.63
CA GLY A 359 5.12 16.39 -1.78
C GLY A 359 3.97 16.11 -2.77
N MET A 360 3.94 14.97 -3.43
CA MET A 360 2.86 14.56 -4.34
C MET A 360 1.83 13.70 -3.62
N LEU A 361 0.68 13.47 -4.26
CA LEU A 361 -0.23 12.39 -3.87
C LEU A 361 0.35 11.06 -4.35
N GLN A 362 0.79 10.21 -3.43
CA GLN A 362 1.43 8.94 -3.74
C GLN A 362 0.38 7.83 -3.82
N ALA A 363 0.30 7.12 -4.95
CA ALA A 363 -0.61 6.01 -5.11
C ALA A 363 -0.09 4.75 -4.38
N ASP A 364 -0.97 4.15 -3.57
CA ASP A 364 -0.82 2.80 -3.03
C ASP A 364 -1.71 1.86 -3.85
N PHE A 365 -1.10 0.86 -4.49
CA PHE A 365 -1.75 -0.11 -5.36
C PHE A 365 -2.45 -1.17 -4.52
N ALA A 366 -3.48 -0.72 -3.83
CA ALA A 366 -4.00 -1.40 -2.68
C ALA A 366 -4.80 -2.67 -3.02
N ASN A 367 -4.87 -3.57 -2.04
CA ASN A 367 -6.00 -4.47 -1.91
C ASN A 367 -7.21 -3.71 -1.32
N LYS A 368 -8.44 -4.09 -1.68
CA LYS A 368 -9.64 -3.52 -1.06
C LYS A 368 -9.65 -3.69 0.47
N TYR A 369 -8.96 -4.71 0.99
CA TYR A 369 -8.55 -4.81 2.39
C TYR A 369 -7.20 -4.12 2.55
N VAL A 370 -7.23 -2.80 2.81
CA VAL A 370 -6.05 -1.92 2.87
C VAL A 370 -4.89 -2.54 3.66
N GLY A 371 -3.69 -2.47 3.09
CA GLY A 371 -2.46 -3.09 3.58
C GLY A 371 -2.29 -4.55 3.14
N GLY A 372 -3.19 -5.07 2.31
CA GLY A 372 -3.08 -6.38 1.66
C GLY A 372 -2.62 -7.50 2.59
N GLY A 373 -1.53 -8.16 2.20
CA GLY A 373 -0.86 -9.22 2.96
C GLY A 373 0.29 -8.74 3.83
N VAL A 374 0.30 -7.49 4.33
CA VAL A 374 1.45 -6.92 5.07
C VAL A 374 1.81 -7.73 6.31
N LEU A 375 0.83 -8.24 7.03
CA LEU A 375 1.03 -9.12 8.18
C LEU A 375 1.16 -10.60 7.79
N GLY A 376 1.15 -10.93 6.50
CA GLY A 376 1.30 -12.28 5.96
C GLY A 376 2.49 -12.39 4.99
N ASN A 377 2.27 -13.02 3.83
CA ASN A 377 3.31 -13.30 2.83
C ASN A 377 3.44 -12.23 1.73
N GLY A 378 2.47 -11.31 1.61
CA GLY A 378 2.49 -10.26 0.59
C GLY A 378 3.68 -9.33 0.79
N LEU A 379 4.46 -9.05 -0.25
CA LEU A 379 5.63 -8.17 -0.17
C LEU A 379 5.85 -7.44 -1.50
N VAL A 380 4.75 -6.95 -2.06
CA VAL A 380 4.77 -6.13 -3.28
C VAL A 380 4.57 -4.66 -2.90
N GLN A 381 4.22 -3.79 -3.86
CA GLN A 381 4.18 -2.33 -3.65
C GLN A 381 3.43 -1.87 -2.39
N GLU A 382 2.21 -2.37 -2.16
CA GLU A 382 1.40 -2.01 -0.97
C GLU A 382 2.09 -2.45 0.32
N GLU A 383 2.48 -3.72 0.45
CA GLU A 383 3.07 -4.21 1.69
C GLU A 383 4.45 -3.63 1.98
N ILE A 384 5.26 -3.39 0.94
CA ILE A 384 6.54 -2.69 1.06
C ILE A 384 6.31 -1.31 1.65
N ARG A 385 5.36 -0.53 1.09
CA ARG A 385 5.03 0.80 1.59
C ARG A 385 4.61 0.78 3.06
N PHE A 386 3.82 -0.22 3.45
CA PHE A 386 3.34 -0.36 4.82
C PHE A 386 4.43 -0.79 5.82
N VAL A 387 5.45 -1.55 5.41
CA VAL A 387 6.56 -1.89 6.32
C VAL A 387 7.63 -0.80 6.39
N ILE A 388 7.84 -0.01 5.32
CA ILE A 388 8.73 1.16 5.41
C ILE A 388 8.11 2.32 6.17
N CYS A 389 6.77 2.43 6.18
CA CYS A 389 5.98 3.39 6.96
C CYS A 389 4.98 2.67 7.90
N PRO A 390 5.43 2.02 9.01
CA PRO A 390 4.58 1.13 9.84
C PRO A 390 3.30 1.77 10.41
N GLU A 391 3.26 3.09 10.54
CA GLU A 391 2.06 3.83 10.94
C GLU A 391 0.86 3.59 9.99
N MET A 392 1.11 3.21 8.73
CA MET A 392 0.06 2.85 7.77
C MET A 392 -0.64 1.54 8.11
N ILE A 393 0.04 0.57 8.76
CA ILE A 393 -0.54 -0.72 9.18
C ILE A 393 -1.74 -0.51 10.10
N LEU A 394 -1.71 0.56 10.90
CA LEU A 394 -2.78 0.90 11.83
C LEU A 394 -4.13 1.15 11.12
N SER A 395 -4.13 1.55 9.85
CA SER A 395 -5.37 1.71 9.07
C SER A 395 -6.24 0.44 9.05
N ARG A 396 -5.63 -0.75 9.13
CA ARG A 396 -6.30 -2.05 9.22
C ARG A 396 -7.16 -2.20 10.48
N LEU A 397 -6.85 -1.47 11.54
CA LEU A 397 -7.57 -1.56 12.80
C LEU A 397 -9.01 -1.04 12.66
N PHE A 398 -9.22 0.01 11.86
CA PHE A 398 -10.50 0.74 11.82
C PHE A 398 -11.06 0.95 10.41
N THR A 399 -10.38 0.55 9.33
CA THR A 399 -10.88 0.76 7.97
C THR A 399 -11.59 -0.47 7.46
N GLN A 400 -12.91 -0.37 7.23
CA GLN A 400 -13.65 -1.43 6.56
C GLN A 400 -13.17 -1.60 5.12
N VAL A 401 -13.30 -2.80 4.56
CA VAL A 401 -12.99 -3.10 3.16
C VAL A 401 -13.59 -2.04 2.23
N LEU A 402 -12.82 -1.58 1.25
CA LEU A 402 -13.23 -0.53 0.31
C LEU A 402 -14.27 -1.07 -0.68
N GLN A 403 -15.32 -0.29 -0.93
CA GLN A 403 -16.25 -0.49 -2.05
C GLN A 403 -15.72 0.18 -3.31
N ASP A 404 -16.35 -0.10 -4.45
CA ASP A 404 -15.91 0.37 -5.78
C ASP A 404 -15.83 1.91 -5.91
N ASN A 405 -16.55 2.65 -5.08
CA ASN A 405 -16.58 4.11 -5.08
C ASN A 405 -15.77 4.74 -3.92
N GLU A 406 -14.94 3.96 -3.21
CA GLU A 406 -14.28 4.42 -1.99
C GLU A 406 -12.76 4.34 -2.05
N VAL A 407 -12.06 5.23 -1.35
CA VAL A 407 -10.61 5.17 -1.15
C VAL A 407 -10.25 5.49 0.29
N LEU A 408 -9.03 5.15 0.71
CA LEU A 408 -8.46 5.62 1.96
C LEU A 408 -7.26 6.52 1.69
N ILE A 409 -7.29 7.74 2.24
CA ILE A 409 -6.19 8.69 2.18
C ILE A 409 -5.50 8.76 3.54
N MET A 410 -4.20 8.47 3.57
CA MET A 410 -3.33 8.52 4.74
C MET A 410 -2.39 9.72 4.60
N THR A 411 -2.41 10.64 5.55
CA THR A 411 -1.58 11.85 5.54
C THR A 411 -0.74 11.92 6.81
N GLY A 412 0.57 12.16 6.66
CA GLY A 412 1.49 12.40 7.77
C GLY A 412 2.31 11.20 8.24
N CYS A 413 2.12 10.01 7.64
CA CYS A 413 2.89 8.82 8.01
C CYS A 413 4.38 9.01 7.69
N GLU A 414 5.23 8.72 8.67
CA GLU A 414 6.68 8.83 8.54
C GLU A 414 7.29 7.56 7.93
N ARG A 415 8.31 7.71 7.07
CA ARG A 415 9.14 6.59 6.64
C ARG A 415 10.21 6.30 7.68
N PHE A 416 10.24 5.06 8.16
CA PHE A 416 11.20 4.61 9.18
C PHE A 416 12.34 3.77 8.62
N ASN A 417 12.10 3.07 7.51
CA ASN A 417 13.00 2.06 6.99
C ASN A 417 13.41 2.38 5.56
N ASP A 418 14.66 2.06 5.25
CA ASP A 418 15.17 1.98 3.90
C ASP A 418 15.21 0.53 3.43
N TYR A 419 15.15 0.33 2.12
CA TYR A 419 15.07 -1.00 1.54
C TYR A 419 15.73 -1.08 0.16
N SER A 420 15.88 -2.31 -0.33
CA SER A 420 16.21 -2.63 -1.71
C SER A 420 15.39 -3.84 -2.17
N GLY A 421 15.31 -4.05 -3.49
CA GLY A 421 14.64 -5.21 -4.06
C GLY A 421 13.12 -5.16 -3.92
N TYR A 422 12.47 -6.24 -4.35
CA TYR A 422 11.01 -6.32 -4.46
C TYR A 422 10.56 -7.78 -4.35
N SER A 423 9.39 -8.04 -3.76
CA SER A 423 8.88 -9.41 -3.52
C SER A 423 9.92 -10.25 -2.77
N ASP A 424 10.44 -11.32 -3.38
CA ASP A 424 11.39 -12.25 -2.75
C ASP A 424 12.78 -11.65 -2.57
N SER A 425 13.14 -10.63 -3.36
CA SER A 425 14.42 -9.92 -3.22
C SER A 425 14.37 -8.72 -2.28
N PHE A 426 13.19 -8.42 -1.70
CA PHE A 426 13.07 -7.33 -0.74
C PHE A 426 14.03 -7.55 0.43
N ALA A 427 14.81 -6.52 0.76
CA ALA A 427 15.71 -6.53 1.89
C ALA A 427 15.65 -5.19 2.62
N TYR A 428 15.57 -5.25 3.95
CA TYR A 428 15.77 -4.08 4.80
C TYR A 428 17.25 -3.64 4.72
N THR A 429 17.50 -2.39 4.35
CA THR A 429 18.87 -1.86 4.18
C THR A 429 19.28 -0.89 5.27
N GLY A 430 18.36 -0.41 6.10
CA GLY A 430 18.72 0.44 7.24
C GLY A 430 17.63 1.39 7.69
N ASN A 431 18.02 2.31 8.56
CA ASN A 431 17.16 3.38 9.03
C ASN A 431 17.01 4.47 7.95
N TYR A 432 15.78 4.96 7.75
CA TYR A 432 15.50 6.14 6.95
C TYR A 432 15.22 7.36 7.84
N ASN A 433 16.05 8.41 7.77
CA ASN A 433 15.78 9.66 8.49
C ASN A 433 14.89 10.58 7.65
N ASP A 434 13.58 10.53 7.88
CA ASP A 434 12.61 11.32 7.14
C ASP A 434 12.69 12.81 7.51
N LYS A 435 13.00 13.64 6.52
CA LYS A 435 13.14 15.10 6.64
C LYS A 435 11.93 15.85 6.05
N THR A 436 10.85 15.14 5.73
CA THR A 436 9.66 15.74 5.15
C THR A 436 9.09 16.80 6.11
N PRO A 437 8.84 18.04 5.65
CA PRO A 437 8.29 19.09 6.49
C PRO A 437 6.89 18.74 6.97
N ARG A 438 6.47 19.34 8.09
CA ARG A 438 5.14 19.17 8.65
C ARG A 438 4.22 20.33 8.28
N ASP A 439 2.94 20.02 8.12
CA ASP A 439 1.87 21.01 7.96
C ASP A 439 1.42 21.59 9.32
N SER A 440 0.47 22.54 9.28
CA SER A 440 -0.05 23.20 10.48
C SER A 440 -0.87 22.30 11.42
N TRP A 441 -1.14 21.05 11.04
CA TRP A 441 -1.75 20.04 11.92
C TRP A 441 -0.70 19.07 12.49
N GLY A 442 0.57 19.25 12.15
CA GLY A 442 1.67 18.40 12.60
C GLY A 442 1.90 17.14 11.79
N ARG A 443 1.29 17.05 10.61
CA ARG A 443 1.40 15.90 9.71
C ARG A 443 2.55 16.15 8.76
N MET A 444 3.40 15.16 8.50
CA MET A 444 4.34 15.26 7.38
C MET A 444 3.59 15.52 6.06
N HIS A 445 4.19 16.28 5.14
CA HIS A 445 3.73 16.49 3.76
C HIS A 445 3.85 15.23 2.87
N THR A 446 3.55 14.08 3.46
CA THR A 446 3.43 12.78 2.82
C THR A 446 1.96 12.41 2.79
N GLN A 447 1.40 12.28 1.60
CA GLN A 447 0.02 11.84 1.40
C GLN A 447 0.01 10.61 0.50
N VAL A 448 -0.58 9.53 1.01
CA VAL A 448 -0.74 8.26 0.30
C VAL A 448 -2.22 7.96 0.12
N VAL A 449 -2.63 7.52 -1.07
CA VAL A 449 -4.00 7.07 -1.34
C VAL A 449 -4.02 5.59 -1.69
N ALA A 450 -4.69 4.80 -0.85
CA ALA A 450 -4.98 3.40 -1.10
C ALA A 450 -6.20 3.31 -2.04
N MET A 451 -5.95 2.85 -3.26
CA MET A 451 -6.96 2.63 -4.29
C MET A 451 -6.82 1.23 -4.88
N ASP A 452 -7.87 0.42 -4.76
CA ASP A 452 -7.83 -0.98 -5.20
C ASP A 452 -8.27 -1.14 -6.66
N ALA A 453 -7.46 -1.82 -7.48
CA ALA A 453 -7.82 -2.20 -8.84
C ALA A 453 -8.65 -3.49 -8.85
N LEU A 454 -9.38 -3.75 -9.94
CA LEU A 454 -9.98 -5.06 -10.17
C LEU A 454 -8.90 -6.08 -10.52
N SER A 455 -9.09 -7.31 -10.03
CA SER A 455 -8.26 -8.47 -10.41
C SER A 455 -8.91 -9.21 -11.57
N PHE A 456 -8.16 -9.39 -12.67
CA PHE A 456 -8.66 -10.00 -13.90
C PHE A 456 -8.08 -11.40 -14.12
N ARG A 457 -8.95 -12.41 -14.18
CA ARG A 457 -8.56 -13.77 -14.61
C ARG A 457 -8.47 -13.90 -16.13
N ILE A 458 -9.32 -13.15 -16.84
CA ILE A 458 -9.41 -13.09 -18.30
C ILE A 458 -9.06 -11.65 -18.68
N SER A 459 -7.94 -11.47 -19.38
CA SER A 459 -7.38 -10.15 -19.66
C SER A 459 -8.37 -9.28 -20.44
N GLU A 460 -9.08 -9.85 -21.40
CA GLU A 460 -10.00 -9.14 -22.30
C GLU A 460 -11.21 -8.54 -21.56
N ALA A 461 -11.59 -9.09 -20.40
CA ALA A 461 -12.75 -8.62 -19.63
C ALA A 461 -12.56 -7.18 -19.09
N GLN A 462 -11.32 -6.71 -18.94
CA GLN A 462 -11.06 -5.37 -18.44
C GLN A 462 -11.49 -4.25 -19.40
N TYR A 463 -11.67 -4.57 -20.68
CA TYR A 463 -12.13 -3.65 -21.72
C TYR A 463 -13.66 -3.54 -21.78
N GLU A 464 -14.40 -4.31 -20.99
CA GLU A 464 -15.83 -4.14 -20.81
C GLU A 464 -16.15 -2.76 -20.23
N GLU A 465 -17.15 -2.07 -20.77
CA GLU A 465 -17.48 -0.68 -20.40
C GLU A 465 -17.71 -0.51 -18.89
N SER A 466 -18.40 -1.47 -18.26
CA SER A 466 -18.64 -1.44 -16.81
C SER A 466 -17.35 -1.51 -15.98
N LYS A 467 -16.33 -2.24 -16.47
CA LYS A 467 -15.03 -2.39 -15.81
C LYS A 467 -14.18 -1.14 -16.01
N ILE A 468 -14.17 -0.57 -17.22
CA ILE A 468 -13.51 0.71 -17.49
C ILE A 468 -14.09 1.81 -16.60
N ILE A 469 -15.43 1.94 -16.54
CA ILE A 469 -16.10 2.94 -15.70
C ILE A 469 -15.76 2.73 -14.22
N ARG A 470 -15.73 1.49 -13.74
CA ARG A 470 -15.36 1.19 -12.34
C ARG A 470 -13.96 1.71 -12.03
N GLU A 471 -12.97 1.39 -12.85
CA GLU A 471 -11.58 1.79 -12.62
C GLU A 471 -11.38 3.30 -12.78
N LEU A 472 -12.06 3.93 -13.74
CA LEU A 472 -12.11 5.39 -13.88
C LEU A 472 -12.68 6.07 -12.64
N ASN A 473 -13.81 5.59 -12.14
CA ASN A 473 -14.45 6.16 -10.94
C ASN A 473 -13.60 5.97 -9.69
N LYS A 474 -12.91 4.83 -9.55
CA LYS A 474 -11.97 4.56 -8.46
C LYS A 474 -10.79 5.53 -8.50
N ALA A 475 -10.15 5.68 -9.66
CA ALA A 475 -9.03 6.62 -9.84
C ALA A 475 -9.47 8.08 -9.66
N PHE A 476 -10.66 8.44 -10.16
CA PHE A 476 -11.23 9.77 -9.96
C PHE A 476 -11.47 10.04 -8.47
N CYS A 477 -12.09 9.11 -7.75
CA CYS A 477 -12.27 9.19 -6.30
C CYS A 477 -10.92 9.36 -5.58
N ALA A 478 -9.86 8.68 -6.02
CA ALA A 478 -8.52 8.81 -5.46
C ALA A 478 -7.89 10.19 -5.70
N PHE A 479 -8.07 10.76 -6.89
CA PHE A 479 -7.37 11.97 -7.32
C PHE A 479 -8.10 13.26 -7.00
N GLN A 480 -9.35 13.19 -6.55
CA GLN A 480 -10.09 14.34 -6.07
C GLN A 480 -9.34 15.08 -4.96
N GLY A 481 -9.33 16.42 -5.06
CA GLY A 481 -8.85 17.31 -4.02
C GLY A 481 -9.80 17.37 -2.82
N ARG A 482 -9.39 18.11 -1.80
CA ARG A 482 -10.30 18.51 -0.71
C ARG A 482 -10.99 19.82 -1.10
N GLU A 483 -12.12 20.12 -0.48
CA GLU A 483 -12.94 21.31 -0.81
C GLU A 483 -12.17 22.63 -0.73
N TYR A 484 -11.09 22.71 0.05
CA TYR A 484 -10.27 23.90 0.24
C TYR A 484 -8.98 23.92 -0.58
N THR A 485 -8.76 22.98 -1.51
CA THR A 485 -7.55 22.99 -2.36
C THR A 485 -7.86 23.53 -3.75
N THR A 486 -7.36 24.72 -4.08
CA THR A 486 -7.49 25.31 -5.43
C THR A 486 -6.48 24.73 -6.42
N THR A 487 -5.32 24.31 -5.92
CA THR A 487 -4.23 23.76 -6.71
C THR A 487 -3.85 22.41 -6.11
N LEU A 488 -3.80 21.37 -6.95
CA LEU A 488 -3.49 20.02 -6.50
C LEU A 488 -2.02 19.67 -6.78
N PRO A 489 -1.28 19.13 -5.78
CA PRO A 489 -0.03 18.44 -6.05
C PRO A 489 -0.28 17.32 -7.06
N ALA A 490 0.73 17.07 -7.91
CA ALA A 490 0.69 15.99 -8.87
C ALA A 490 0.37 14.65 -8.17
N VAL A 491 -0.23 13.72 -8.91
CA VAL A 491 -0.29 12.32 -8.47
C VAL A 491 0.98 11.62 -8.94
N CYS A 492 1.64 10.91 -8.03
CA CYS A 492 2.75 10.03 -8.32
C CYS A 492 2.27 8.58 -8.28
N THR A 493 2.32 7.91 -9.42
CA THR A 493 1.71 6.60 -9.64
C THR A 493 2.53 5.77 -10.65
N GLY A 494 1.96 4.68 -11.15
CA GLY A 494 2.57 3.79 -12.13
C GLY A 494 1.58 2.69 -12.57
N ASN A 495 2.10 1.47 -12.74
CA ASN A 495 1.38 0.29 -13.25
C ASN A 495 0.33 -0.29 -12.27
N TRP A 496 -0.65 0.53 -11.87
CA TRP A 496 -1.70 0.23 -10.91
C TRP A 496 -2.56 -0.97 -11.33
N GLY A 497 -2.51 -2.04 -10.53
CA GLY A 497 -3.27 -3.27 -10.78
C GLY A 497 -2.71 -4.16 -11.89
N CYS A 498 -1.52 -3.88 -12.44
CA CYS A 498 -0.99 -4.61 -13.59
C CYS A 498 -0.14 -5.84 -13.24
N GLY A 499 0.33 -5.95 -11.99
CA GLY A 499 1.11 -7.10 -11.50
C GLY A 499 0.21 -8.28 -11.14
N ALA A 500 0.10 -8.57 -9.83
CA ALA A 500 -0.72 -9.68 -9.32
C ALA A 500 -2.19 -9.64 -9.79
N PHE A 501 -2.71 -8.45 -10.12
CA PHE A 501 -4.10 -8.25 -10.54
C PHE A 501 -4.31 -8.29 -12.07
N LYS A 502 -3.22 -8.45 -12.84
CA LYS A 502 -3.22 -8.72 -14.29
C LYS A 502 -3.94 -7.68 -15.15
N GLY A 503 -4.01 -6.43 -14.70
CA GLY A 503 -4.45 -5.30 -15.52
C GLY A 503 -3.47 -5.01 -16.66
N ASP A 504 -4.02 -4.52 -17.77
CA ASP A 504 -3.29 -4.05 -18.94
C ASP A 504 -2.67 -2.67 -18.64
N LYS A 505 -1.34 -2.55 -18.82
CA LYS A 505 -0.59 -1.34 -18.49
C LYS A 505 -0.99 -0.15 -19.36
N HIS A 506 -1.27 -0.38 -20.64
CA HIS A 506 -1.69 0.67 -21.59
C HIS A 506 -3.04 1.26 -21.15
N LEU A 507 -4.02 0.41 -20.89
CA LEU A 507 -5.35 0.82 -20.44
C LEU A 507 -5.30 1.51 -19.08
N LYS A 508 -4.56 0.97 -18.11
CA LYS A 508 -4.46 1.53 -16.76
C LYS A 508 -3.75 2.89 -16.73
N ALA A 509 -2.76 3.12 -17.60
CA ALA A 509 -2.15 4.44 -17.75
C ALA A 509 -3.17 5.48 -18.24
N LEU A 510 -3.95 5.17 -19.27
CA LEU A 510 -4.96 6.09 -19.82
C LEU A 510 -6.14 6.33 -18.87
N ILE A 511 -6.56 5.31 -18.12
CA ILE A 511 -7.57 5.46 -17.05
C ILE A 511 -7.13 6.47 -16.01
N GLN A 512 -5.89 6.35 -15.53
CA GLN A 512 -5.35 7.28 -14.54
C GLN A 512 -5.19 8.69 -15.12
N LEU A 513 -4.73 8.81 -16.37
CA LEU A 513 -4.63 10.08 -17.07
C LEU A 513 -6.01 10.77 -17.19
N MET A 514 -7.03 10.06 -17.67
CA MET A 514 -8.40 10.59 -17.78
C MET A 514 -8.95 11.02 -16.41
N ALA A 515 -8.76 10.20 -15.37
CA ALA A 515 -9.21 10.54 -14.02
C ALA A 515 -8.53 11.80 -13.48
N ALA A 516 -7.22 11.95 -13.68
CA ALA A 516 -6.47 13.12 -13.23
C ALA A 516 -6.84 14.39 -14.02
N SER A 517 -7.17 14.23 -15.30
CA SER A 517 -7.65 15.30 -16.20
C SER A 517 -8.95 15.93 -15.70
N MET A 518 -9.86 15.12 -15.14
CA MET A 518 -11.15 15.60 -14.63
C MET A 518 -11.04 16.52 -13.41
N VAL A 519 -9.89 16.56 -12.75
CA VAL A 519 -9.66 17.33 -11.51
C VAL A 519 -8.48 18.30 -11.62
N ASP A 520 -7.95 18.53 -12.83
CA ASP A 520 -6.72 19.30 -13.07
C ASP A 520 -5.59 18.89 -12.11
N ARG A 521 -5.22 17.62 -12.17
CA ARG A 521 -4.06 17.08 -11.45
C ARG A 521 -3.03 16.55 -12.44
N GLN A 522 -1.80 17.04 -12.35
CA GLN A 522 -0.68 16.52 -13.14
C GLN A 522 -0.35 15.08 -12.74
N VAL A 523 0.16 14.30 -13.68
CA VAL A 523 0.50 12.89 -13.46
C VAL A 523 2.01 12.69 -13.56
N CYS A 524 2.59 12.07 -12.54
CA CYS A 524 3.94 11.50 -12.54
C CYS A 524 3.80 9.98 -12.59
N TYR A 525 4.23 9.36 -13.69
CA TYR A 525 4.02 7.94 -13.96
C TYR A 525 5.35 7.19 -14.05
N PHE A 526 5.58 6.25 -13.15
CA PHE A 526 6.72 5.35 -13.20
C PHE A 526 6.35 4.01 -13.82
N THR A 527 7.10 3.57 -14.83
CA THR A 527 6.85 2.27 -15.51
C THR A 527 7.67 1.12 -14.92
N PHE A 528 8.58 1.42 -13.97
CA PHE A 528 9.39 0.46 -13.19
C PHE A 528 10.28 -0.43 -14.06
N GLY A 529 11.20 0.18 -14.81
CA GLY A 529 12.18 -0.46 -15.70
C GLY A 529 11.65 -0.76 -17.11
N ASP A 530 10.35 -0.52 -17.37
CA ASP A 530 9.73 -0.76 -18.67
C ASP A 530 9.91 0.45 -19.59
N GLU A 531 11.09 0.53 -20.23
CA GLU A 531 11.48 1.63 -21.13
C GLU A 531 10.58 1.73 -22.36
N GLU A 532 10.14 0.58 -22.90
CA GLU A 532 9.24 0.54 -24.05
C GLU A 532 7.89 1.17 -23.69
N LEU A 533 7.27 0.77 -22.58
CA LEU A 533 6.03 1.39 -22.11
C LEU A 533 6.20 2.89 -21.86
N SER A 534 7.34 3.30 -21.28
CA SER A 534 7.62 4.71 -21.00
C SER A 534 7.62 5.53 -22.31
N SER A 535 8.38 5.06 -23.30
CA SER A 535 8.48 5.74 -24.61
C SER A 535 7.15 5.73 -25.37
N GLN A 536 6.42 4.61 -25.36
CA GLN A 536 5.11 4.54 -26.03
C GLN A 536 4.09 5.47 -25.36
N LEU A 537 4.05 5.53 -24.02
CA LEU A 537 3.13 6.40 -23.29
C LEU A 537 3.42 7.87 -23.54
N GLU A 538 4.70 8.27 -23.58
CA GLU A 538 5.11 9.64 -23.94
C GLU A 538 4.62 10.02 -25.33
N LYS A 539 4.90 9.19 -26.35
CA LYS A 539 4.45 9.44 -27.73
C LYS A 539 2.93 9.52 -27.85
N VAL A 540 2.21 8.57 -27.26
CA VAL A 540 0.73 8.55 -27.29
C VAL A 540 0.16 9.78 -26.59
N HIS A 541 0.69 10.16 -25.43
CA HIS A 541 0.27 11.38 -24.74
C HIS A 541 0.51 12.62 -25.59
N GLY A 542 1.69 12.73 -26.21
CA GLY A 542 2.03 13.82 -27.12
C GLY A 542 1.07 13.94 -28.31
N MET A 543 0.76 12.82 -28.99
CA MET A 543 -0.22 12.78 -30.09
C MET A 543 -1.60 13.27 -29.64
N LEU A 544 -2.07 12.75 -28.49
CA LEU A 544 -3.37 13.14 -27.92
C LEU A 544 -3.41 14.64 -27.55
N ARG A 545 -2.31 15.20 -27.03
CA ARG A 545 -2.20 16.63 -26.69
C ARG A 545 -2.13 17.52 -27.93
N LYS A 546 -1.33 17.15 -28.94
CA LYS A 546 -1.22 17.86 -30.23
C LYS A 546 -2.59 18.02 -30.90
N LEU A 547 -3.39 16.97 -30.88
CA LEU A 547 -4.75 16.97 -31.44
C LEU A 547 -5.82 17.49 -30.46
N SER A 548 -5.43 17.95 -29.27
CA SER A 548 -6.33 18.48 -28.24
C SER A 548 -7.46 17.51 -27.87
N ILE A 549 -7.18 16.22 -27.85
CA ILE A 549 -8.15 15.17 -27.53
C ILE A 549 -8.71 15.38 -26.12
N THR A 550 -10.03 15.29 -26.00
CA THR A 550 -10.76 15.37 -24.73
C THR A 550 -10.86 14.02 -24.03
N VAL A 551 -11.21 14.03 -22.74
CA VAL A 551 -11.52 12.81 -21.98
C VAL A 551 -12.62 11.99 -22.65
N LYS A 552 -13.69 12.63 -23.15
CA LYS A 552 -14.77 11.98 -23.91
C LYS A 552 -14.25 11.25 -25.15
N GLU A 553 -13.43 11.92 -25.95
CA GLU A 553 -12.91 11.36 -27.19
C GLU A 553 -11.98 10.18 -26.90
N LEU A 554 -11.05 10.30 -25.94
CA LEU A 554 -10.19 9.20 -25.54
C LEU A 554 -10.99 8.01 -25.00
N TYR A 555 -12.00 8.25 -24.17
CA TYR A 555 -12.91 7.22 -23.68
C TYR A 555 -13.60 6.47 -24.83
N ASN A 556 -14.07 7.19 -25.86
CA ASN A 556 -14.68 6.59 -27.04
C ASN A 556 -13.68 5.78 -27.88
N ILE A 557 -12.44 6.24 -28.04
CA ILE A 557 -11.38 5.47 -28.74
C ILE A 557 -11.11 4.15 -28.03
N ILE A 558 -11.04 4.14 -26.69
CA ILE A 558 -10.86 2.91 -25.91
C ILE A 558 -12.06 1.95 -26.07
N LYS A 559 -13.28 2.48 -26.13
CA LYS A 559 -14.48 1.68 -26.42
C LYS A 559 -14.45 1.07 -27.82
N ASP A 560 -14.02 1.84 -28.80
CA ASP A 560 -13.84 1.39 -30.18
C ASP A 560 -12.77 0.28 -30.27
N TYR A 561 -11.67 0.39 -29.51
CA TYR A 561 -10.67 -0.67 -29.41
C TYR A 561 -11.28 -1.99 -28.90
N ASN A 562 -12.11 -1.92 -27.85
CA ASN A 562 -12.80 -3.10 -27.35
C ASN A 562 -13.68 -3.73 -28.45
N GLN A 563 -14.48 -2.94 -29.16
CA GLN A 563 -15.41 -3.44 -30.18
C GLN A 563 -14.69 -4.01 -31.42
N ARG A 564 -13.61 -3.36 -31.86
CA ARG A 564 -12.96 -3.67 -33.13
C ARG A 564 -11.83 -4.68 -33.00
N VAL A 565 -11.13 -4.70 -31.87
CA VAL A 565 -9.95 -5.55 -31.64
C VAL A 565 -10.28 -6.63 -30.63
N VAL A 566 -10.54 -6.28 -29.38
CA VAL A 566 -10.66 -7.24 -28.27
C VAL A 566 -11.85 -8.19 -28.44
N ALA A 567 -13.03 -7.66 -28.75
CA ALA A 567 -14.24 -8.46 -28.93
C ALA A 567 -14.14 -9.39 -30.14
N LYS A 568 -13.48 -8.97 -31.24
CA LYS A 568 -13.32 -9.80 -32.44
C LYS A 568 -12.30 -10.92 -32.25
N GLN A 569 -11.28 -10.72 -31.41
CA GLN A 569 -10.34 -11.80 -31.04
C GLN A 569 -11.05 -12.98 -30.36
N LYS A 570 -12.13 -12.75 -29.61
CA LYS A 570 -12.93 -13.85 -29.00
C LYS A 570 -13.58 -14.78 -30.04
N TYR A 571 -13.83 -14.29 -31.25
CA TYR A 571 -14.57 -15.04 -32.29
C TYR A 571 -13.67 -15.65 -33.37
N GLN A 572 -12.37 -15.31 -33.43
CA GLN A 572 -11.44 -15.84 -34.42
C GLN A 572 -10.48 -16.85 -33.79
N TRP A 573 -10.83 -18.13 -33.87
CA TRP A 573 -9.89 -19.24 -33.66
C TRP A 573 -8.83 -19.24 -34.77
N GLY A 574 -7.66 -18.65 -34.53
CA GLY A 574 -6.45 -18.93 -35.33
C GLY A 574 -5.65 -17.74 -35.88
N LYS A 575 -6.13 -16.48 -35.78
CA LYS A 575 -5.32 -15.29 -36.08
C LYS A 575 -5.52 -14.22 -35.00
N LYS A 576 -4.59 -14.17 -34.05
CA LYS A 576 -4.55 -13.12 -33.04
C LYS A 576 -4.08 -11.84 -33.74
N VAL A 577 -5.00 -10.90 -34.03
CA VAL A 577 -4.62 -9.55 -34.45
C VAL A 577 -3.98 -8.89 -33.24
N ASN A 578 -2.65 -8.85 -33.21
CA ASN A 578 -1.86 -8.52 -32.03
C ASN A 578 -1.60 -7.00 -31.94
N GLN A 579 -2.66 -6.19 -32.12
CA GLN A 579 -2.56 -4.74 -32.01
C GLN A 579 -2.80 -4.32 -30.55
N SER A 580 -1.83 -3.64 -29.94
CA SER A 580 -1.97 -3.06 -28.60
C SER A 580 -2.94 -1.87 -28.59
N LEU A 581 -3.41 -1.46 -27.42
CA LEU A 581 -4.27 -0.28 -27.28
C LEU A 581 -3.56 0.99 -27.77
N PHE A 582 -2.28 1.14 -27.48
CA PHE A 582 -1.49 2.30 -27.91
C PHE A 582 -1.29 2.33 -29.43
N GLU A 583 -1.00 1.19 -30.07
CA GLU A 583 -0.92 1.09 -31.53
C GLU A 583 -2.27 1.42 -32.19
N PHE A 584 -3.38 0.98 -31.58
CA PHE A 584 -4.72 1.32 -32.06
C PHE A 584 -5.01 2.81 -31.95
N ILE A 585 -4.64 3.45 -30.83
CA ILE A 585 -4.81 4.89 -30.64
C ILE A 585 -3.99 5.66 -31.68
N ALA A 586 -2.71 5.35 -31.84
CA ALA A 586 -1.87 6.02 -32.85
C ALA A 586 -2.51 5.91 -34.25
N SER A 587 -2.90 4.69 -34.64
CA SER A 587 -3.58 4.47 -35.93
C SER A 587 -4.91 5.23 -36.06
N ALA A 588 -5.71 5.30 -34.99
CA ALA A 588 -6.97 6.05 -34.98
C ALA A 588 -6.76 7.58 -35.11
N LEU A 589 -5.60 8.08 -34.71
CA LEU A 589 -5.19 9.47 -34.85
C LEU A 589 -4.46 9.76 -36.18
N GLY A 590 -4.29 8.75 -37.04
CA GLY A 590 -3.56 8.88 -38.31
C GLY A 590 -2.03 8.85 -38.16
N GLU A 591 -1.54 8.45 -37.00
CA GLU A 591 -0.12 8.37 -36.63
C GLU A 591 0.36 6.90 -36.54
N SER A 592 1.66 6.69 -36.34
CA SER A 592 2.25 5.37 -36.10
C SER A 592 3.19 5.38 -34.90
N LEU A 593 3.30 4.25 -34.20
CA LEU A 593 4.34 4.03 -33.19
C LEU A 593 5.63 3.46 -33.78
N GLU A 594 5.68 3.21 -35.09
CA GLU A 594 6.86 2.68 -35.78
C GLU A 594 8.04 3.68 -35.71
N GLY A 595 9.20 3.15 -35.32
CA GLY A 595 10.38 3.91 -34.88
C GLY A 595 11.02 3.37 -33.59
N LEU A 596 10.41 2.38 -32.95
CA LEU A 596 10.91 1.72 -31.72
C LEU A 596 11.49 0.31 -31.93
N SER A 597 11.57 -0.18 -33.18
CA SER A 597 12.03 -1.54 -33.48
C SER A 597 13.34 -1.57 -34.27
N SER A 598 14.47 -1.31 -33.62
CA SER A 598 15.77 -1.86 -34.05
C SER A 598 16.87 -1.72 -33.00
N SER A 599 16.68 -2.28 -31.80
CA SER A 599 17.80 -2.82 -31.03
C SER A 599 17.31 -3.77 -29.94
N GLN A 600 17.66 -5.04 -30.13
CA GLN A 600 17.71 -6.12 -29.13
C GLN A 600 16.38 -6.60 -28.53
N LYS A 601 15.70 -7.48 -29.26
CA LYS A 601 14.90 -8.56 -28.63
C LYS A 601 15.87 -9.44 -27.82
N ALA A 602 15.97 -9.22 -26.52
CA ALA A 602 16.50 -10.22 -25.60
C ALA A 602 15.37 -11.19 -25.26
N GLU A 603 15.61 -12.48 -25.50
CA GLU A 603 14.74 -13.57 -25.06
C GLU A 603 14.64 -13.57 -23.54
N TYR A 604 13.45 -13.31 -22.99
CA TYR A 604 13.14 -13.61 -21.60
C TYR A 604 12.50 -15.00 -21.51
N SER A 605 13.13 -15.89 -20.72
CA SER A 605 12.64 -17.24 -20.46
C SER A 605 11.39 -17.22 -19.57
N SER A 606 10.50 -18.16 -19.83
CA SER A 606 9.21 -18.34 -19.17
C SER A 606 9.28 -19.06 -17.81
N GLU A 607 10.34 -18.84 -17.03
CA GLU A 607 10.52 -19.50 -15.73
C GLU A 607 10.57 -18.46 -14.60
N ASP A 608 9.43 -17.87 -14.24
CA ASP A 608 9.26 -17.15 -12.96
C ASP A 608 7.78 -16.90 -12.60
N PHE A 609 6.93 -17.90 -12.82
CA PHE A 609 5.56 -17.91 -12.27
C PHE A 609 5.38 -19.11 -11.36
N GLY A 610 5.52 -18.87 -10.06
CA GLY A 610 5.18 -19.82 -8.99
C GLY A 610 3.73 -20.31 -9.12
N SER A 611 3.54 -21.59 -8.83
CA SER A 611 2.30 -22.34 -9.03
C SER A 611 1.15 -21.91 -8.09
N TRP A 612 -0.05 -22.32 -8.51
CA TRP A 612 -1.36 -21.78 -8.19
C TRP A 612 -2.05 -22.37 -6.94
N GLU A 613 -1.35 -22.53 -5.81
CA GLU A 613 -1.96 -23.18 -4.63
C GLU A 613 -2.00 -22.38 -3.31
N ASP A 614 -1.42 -21.17 -3.21
CA ASP A 614 -1.44 -20.38 -1.95
C ASP A 614 -1.87 -18.91 -2.13
N MET A 615 -3.15 -18.67 -2.46
CA MET A 615 -3.82 -17.37 -2.34
C MET A 615 -4.93 -17.38 -1.28
#